data_AF-A0A937HN20-F1
#
_entry.id   AF-A0A937HN20-F1
#
_cell.length_a   1.000
_cell.length_b   1.000
_cell.length_c   1.000
_cell.angle_alpha   90.00
_cell.angle_beta   90.00
_cell.angle_gamma   90.00
#
_symmetry.space_group_name_H-M   'P 1'
#
loop_
_entity.id
_entity.type
_entity.pdbx_description
1 polymer ?
#
loop_
_entity_poly.entity_id
_entity_poly.type
_entity_poly.pdbx_seq_one_letter_code
_entity_poly.pdbx_strand_id
1 'polypeptide(L)'
;MFDIRLIISISIFTTFLIITSAIKNKTRVLEKEITSLSYEILSQKKIINEAQLEFFYLSSPSEIEKRLNLIGFDNYQPIAYSKIYFDLSNLIDMQKKTSNLKNLNEQKIEKK
;
A
#
# COMPACT_ATOMS: atom_id res chain seq x y z
N MET A 1 -29.74 -24.47 54.39
CA MET A 1 -29.08 -25.56 53.64
C MET A 1 -29.35 -25.25 52.17
N PHE A 2 -28.36 -24.74 51.42
CA PHE A 2 -28.59 -24.39 50.02
C PHE A 2 -28.80 -25.66 49.21
N ASP A 3 -29.84 -25.68 48.38
CA ASP A 3 -30.10 -26.81 47.50
C ASP A 3 -28.91 -26.99 46.57
N ILE A 4 -28.28 -28.16 46.62
CA ILE A 4 -27.06 -28.46 45.85
C ILE A 4 -27.26 -28.27 44.35
N ARG A 5 -28.51 -28.45 43.87
CA ARG A 5 -28.94 -28.18 42.49
C ARG A 5 -28.77 -26.70 42.09
N LEU A 6 -29.10 -25.78 43.00
CA LEU A 6 -28.92 -24.33 42.78
C LEU A 6 -27.45 -23.93 42.77
N ILE A 7 -26.62 -24.53 43.63
CA ILE A 7 -25.17 -24.28 43.65
C ILE A 7 -24.52 -24.75 42.35
N ILE A 8 -24.93 -25.89 41.81
CA ILE A 8 -24.41 -26.39 40.54
C ILE A 8 -24.83 -25.45 39.39
N SER A 9 -26.08 -24.99 39.38
CA SER A 9 -26.57 -24.06 38.37
C SER A 9 -25.86 -22.70 38.41
N ILE A 10 -25.63 -22.13 39.59
CA ILE A 10 -24.92 -20.84 39.74
C ILE A 10 -23.44 -20.97 39.31
N SER A 11 -22.81 -22.11 39.60
CA SER A 11 -21.43 -22.40 39.18
C SER A 11 -21.32 -22.47 37.66
N ILE A 12 -22.24 -23.18 36.99
CA ILE A 12 -22.30 -23.22 35.53
C ILE A 12 -22.55 -21.83 34.95
N PHE A 13 -23.48 -21.07 35.50
CA PHE A 13 -23.76 -19.73 34.98
C PHE A 13 -22.55 -18.78 35.11
N THR A 14 -21.88 -18.78 36.27
CA THR A 14 -20.70 -17.94 36.51
C THR A 14 -19.51 -18.32 35.63
N THR A 15 -19.27 -19.61 35.41
CA THR A 15 -18.22 -20.06 34.47
C THR A 15 -18.47 -19.57 33.05
N PHE A 16 -19.72 -19.63 32.56
CA PHE A 16 -20.09 -19.07 31.25
C PHE A 16 -19.85 -17.56 31.16
N LEU A 17 -20.13 -16.80 32.22
CA LEU A 17 -19.85 -15.35 32.26
C LEU A 17 -18.35 -15.04 32.17
N ILE A 18 -17.51 -15.82 32.87
CA ILE A 18 -16.06 -15.65 32.82
C ILE A 18 -15.53 -15.96 31.42
N ILE A 19 -15.99 -17.07 30.82
CA ILE A 19 -15.59 -17.49 29.47
C ILE A 19 -15.97 -16.43 28.44
N THR A 20 -17.22 -15.95 28.45
CA THR A 20 -17.69 -14.94 27.49
C THR A 20 -16.94 -13.62 27.62
N SER A 21 -16.64 -13.18 28.84
CA SER A 21 -15.82 -11.99 29.09
C SER A 21 -14.40 -12.15 28.55
N ALA A 22 -13.77 -13.30 28.79
CA ALA A 22 -12.43 -13.60 28.29
C ALA A 22 -12.38 -13.63 26.76
N ILE A 23 -13.37 -14.25 26.11
CA ILE A 23 -13.49 -14.27 24.64
C ILE A 23 -13.66 -12.85 24.11
N LYS A 24 -14.60 -12.07 24.67
CA LYS A 24 -14.86 -10.68 24.25
C LYS A 24 -13.61 -9.81 24.31
N ASN A 25 -12.83 -9.94 25.38
CA ASN A 25 -11.58 -9.18 25.52
C ASN A 25 -10.55 -9.58 24.46
N LYS A 26 -10.35 -10.88 24.23
CA LYS A 26 -9.43 -11.36 23.18
C LYS A 26 -9.85 -10.90 21.79
N THR A 27 -11.15 -10.99 21.47
CA THR A 27 -11.69 -10.48 20.20
C THR A 27 -11.43 -9.00 20.04
N ARG A 28 -11.61 -8.19 21.09
CA ARG A 28 -11.35 -6.74 21.05
C ARG A 28 -9.88 -6.39 20.77
N VAL A 29 -8.94 -7.19 21.26
CA VAL A 29 -7.50 -7.03 20.96
C VAL A 29 -7.23 -7.35 19.49
N LEU A 30 -7.72 -8.49 19.00
CA LEU A 30 -7.56 -8.90 17.60
C LEU A 30 -8.17 -7.89 16.63
N GLU A 31 -9.36 -7.35 16.92
CA GLU A 31 -9.98 -6.28 16.12
C GLU A 31 -9.07 -5.06 15.97
N LYS A 32 -8.41 -4.64 17.05
CA LYS A 32 -7.51 -3.48 17.04
C LYS A 32 -6.26 -3.75 16.21
N GLU A 33 -5.68 -4.94 16.34
CA GLU A 33 -4.54 -5.36 15.54
C GLU A 33 -4.91 -5.38 14.05
N ILE A 34 -6.01 -6.04 13.68
CA ILE A 34 -6.51 -6.07 12.30
C ILE A 34 -6.72 -4.66 11.75
N THR A 35 -7.32 -3.77 12.54
CA THR A 35 -7.55 -2.37 12.14
C THR A 35 -6.22 -1.62 11.91
N SER A 36 -5.23 -1.84 12.79
CA SER A 36 -3.90 -1.25 12.65
C SER A 36 -3.20 -1.74 11.38
N LEU A 37 -3.19 -3.05 11.13
CA LEU A 37 -2.61 -3.62 9.91
C LEU A 37 -3.35 -3.12 8.65
N SER A 38 -4.67 -2.99 8.71
CA SER A 38 -5.46 -2.47 7.59
C SER A 38 -5.08 -1.02 7.25
N TYR A 39 -4.87 -0.18 8.26
CA TYR A 39 -4.40 1.19 8.06
C TYR A 39 -3.00 1.23 7.43
N GLU A 40 -2.10 0.36 7.89
CA GLU A 40 -0.75 0.26 7.33
C GLU A 40 -0.77 -0.17 5.87
N ILE A 41 -1.55 -1.19 5.52
CA ILE A 41 -1.73 -1.66 4.14
C ILE A 41 -2.30 -0.54 3.26
N LEU A 42 -3.28 0.23 3.77
CA LEU A 42 -3.85 1.35 3.03
C LEU A 42 -2.80 2.44 2.76
N SER A 43 -1.98 2.77 3.77
CA SER A 43 -0.90 3.74 3.64
C SER A 43 0.15 3.28 2.62
N GLN A 44 0.59 2.02 2.69
CA GLN A 44 1.55 1.47 1.74
C GLN A 44 0.98 1.42 0.31
N LYS A 45 -0.29 1.03 0.15
CA LYS A 45 -0.98 1.06 -1.15
C LYS A 45 -1.00 2.47 -1.75
N LYS A 46 -1.26 3.49 -0.93
CA LYS A 46 -1.20 4.89 -1.37
C LYS A 46 0.19 5.26 -1.87
N ILE A 47 1.23 4.94 -1.11
CA ILE A 47 2.63 5.21 -1.48
C ILE A 47 2.99 4.53 -2.81
N ILE A 48 2.62 3.26 -2.99
CA ILE A 48 2.89 2.52 -4.23
C ILE A 48 2.14 3.15 -5.42
N ASN A 49 0.88 3.51 -5.24
CA ASN A 49 0.11 4.17 -6.29
C ASN A 49 0.71 5.52 -6.68
N GLU A 50 1.18 6.31 -5.71
CA GLU A 50 1.86 7.59 -5.92
C GLU A 50 3.18 7.39 -6.68
N ALA A 51 4.01 6.42 -6.26
CA ALA A 51 5.27 6.09 -6.94
C ALA A 51 5.05 5.56 -8.37
N GLN A 52 4.01 4.75 -8.59
CA GLN A 52 3.64 4.29 -9.94
C GLN A 52 3.23 5.48 -10.81
N LEU A 53 2.39 6.36 -10.27
CA LEU A 53 1.98 7.57 -10.98
C LEU A 53 3.19 8.45 -11.32
N GLU A 54 4.11 8.69 -10.38
CA GLU A 54 5.37 9.40 -10.61
C GLU A 54 6.19 8.77 -11.75
N PHE A 55 6.28 7.45 -11.82
CA PHE A 55 6.97 6.75 -12.91
C PHE A 55 6.29 6.98 -14.26
N PHE A 56 4.96 6.92 -14.32
CA PHE A 56 4.20 7.18 -15.55
C PHE A 56 4.22 8.67 -15.93
N TYR A 57 4.48 9.58 -15.00
CA TYR A 57 4.72 10.99 -15.30
C TYR A 57 5.95 11.21 -16.21
N LEU A 58 6.89 10.27 -16.24
CA LEU A 58 8.05 10.28 -17.15
C LEU A 58 7.80 9.58 -18.50
N SER A 59 6.60 9.04 -18.73
CA SER A 59 6.26 8.36 -19.98
C SER A 59 5.49 9.28 -20.94
N SER A 60 4.23 8.96 -21.28
CA SER A 60 3.37 9.78 -22.14
C SER A 60 2.11 10.22 -21.40
N PRO A 61 1.57 11.43 -21.69
CA PRO A 61 0.31 11.91 -21.10
C PRO A 61 -0.86 10.92 -21.27
N SER A 62 -0.88 10.18 -22.38
CA SER A 62 -1.90 9.18 -22.66
C SER A 62 -1.89 7.99 -21.68
N GLU A 63 -0.72 7.61 -21.15
CA GLU A 63 -0.63 6.54 -20.15
C GLU A 63 -1.02 7.01 -18.75
N ILE A 64 -0.75 8.27 -18.44
CA ILE A 64 -1.22 8.92 -17.21
C ILE A 64 -2.75 8.94 -17.18
N GLU A 65 -3.39 9.38 -18.27
CA GLU A 65 -4.85 9.44 -18.40
C GLU A 65 -5.53 8.06 -18.24
N LYS A 66 -4.97 7.01 -18.86
CA LYS A 66 -5.44 5.63 -18.68
C LYS A 66 -5.39 5.18 -17.23
N ARG A 67 -4.32 5.54 -16.50
CA ARG A 67 -4.15 5.20 -15.08
C ARG A 67 -5.08 6.01 -14.17
N LEU A 68 -5.27 7.30 -14.42
CA LEU A 68 -6.24 8.12 -13.68
C LEU A 68 -7.66 7.57 -13.83
N ASN A 69 -8.05 7.12 -15.02
CA ASN A 69 -9.36 6.51 -15.25
C ASN A 69 -9.55 5.21 -14.43
N LEU A 70 -8.49 4.50 -14.09
CA LEU A 70 -8.53 3.29 -13.26
C LEU A 70 -8.56 3.59 -11.75
N ILE A 71 -7.89 4.66 -11.31
CA ILE A 71 -7.75 5.03 -9.89
C ILE A 71 -8.90 5.95 -9.43
N GLY A 72 -9.50 6.70 -10.37
CA GLY A 72 -10.51 7.72 -10.13
C GLY A 72 -9.88 9.10 -9.88
N PHE A 73 -10.46 10.13 -10.51
CA PHE A 73 -10.01 11.52 -10.37
C PHE A 73 -10.15 12.06 -8.94
N ASP A 74 -11.09 11.54 -8.16
CA ASP A 74 -11.38 12.01 -6.80
C ASP A 74 -10.22 11.78 -5.81
N ASN A 75 -9.35 10.81 -6.10
CA ASN A 75 -8.20 10.47 -5.26
C ASN A 75 -6.88 10.97 -5.85
N TYR A 76 -6.95 11.74 -6.94
CA TYR A 76 -5.78 12.19 -7.67
C TYR A 76 -5.31 13.56 -7.16
N GLN A 77 -4.04 13.64 -6.78
CA GLN A 77 -3.36 14.91 -6.60
C GLN A 77 -2.17 14.97 -7.57
N PRO A 78 -2.07 16.04 -8.40
CA PRO A 78 -0.92 16.20 -9.27
C PRO A 78 0.35 16.36 -8.43
N ILE A 79 1.42 15.68 -8.85
CA ILE A 79 2.71 15.72 -8.19
C ILE A 79 3.27 17.15 -8.28
N ALA A 80 3.51 17.77 -7.12
CA ALA A 80 4.06 19.13 -7.05
C ALA A 80 5.57 19.19 -7.37
N TYR A 81 6.31 18.13 -7.04
CA TYR A 81 7.75 18.01 -7.27
C TYR A 81 8.13 16.55 -7.55
N SER A 82 8.83 16.29 -8.65
CA SER A 82 9.34 14.95 -8.95
C SER A 82 10.49 14.61 -8.00
N LYS A 83 10.41 13.47 -7.31
CA LYS A 83 11.53 12.93 -6.52
C LYS A 83 12.47 12.04 -7.34
N ILE A 84 12.16 11.81 -8.62
CA ILE A 84 12.93 10.89 -9.48
C ILE A 84 14.29 11.50 -9.81
N TYR A 85 14.36 12.83 -9.93
CA TYR A 85 15.62 13.55 -10.09
C TYR A 85 15.67 14.68 -9.06
N PHE A 86 16.63 14.59 -8.15
CA PHE A 86 16.89 15.63 -7.15
C PHE A 86 17.28 16.96 -7.80
N ASP A 87 17.89 16.92 -8.99
CA ASP A 87 18.18 18.08 -9.81
C ASP A 87 18.20 17.74 -11.31
N LEU A 88 18.27 18.76 -12.16
CA LEU A 88 18.39 18.60 -13.61
C LEU A 88 19.70 17.91 -14.02
N SER A 89 20.77 18.07 -13.25
CA SER A 89 22.09 17.47 -13.52
C SER A 89 22.02 15.94 -13.51
N ASN A 90 21.30 15.35 -12.55
CA ASN A 90 21.07 13.91 -12.48
C ASN A 90 20.33 13.38 -13.71
N LEU A 91 19.38 14.15 -14.24
CA LEU A 91 18.66 13.80 -15.47
C LEU A 91 19.60 13.84 -16.68
N ILE A 92 20.43 14.88 -16.80
CA ILE A 92 21.41 15.03 -17.89
C ILE A 92 22.45 13.90 -17.84
N ASP A 93 22.94 13.53 -16.67
CA ASP A 93 23.93 12.45 -16.53
C ASP A 93 23.33 11.08 -16.85
N MET A 94 22.06 10.84 -16.49
CA MET A 94 21.36 9.61 -16.88
C MET A 94 21.14 9.56 -18.40
N GLN A 95 20.76 10.69 -19.02
CA GLN A 95 20.60 10.82 -20.47
C GLN A 95 21.92 10.55 -21.21
N LYS A 96 23.04 11.11 -20.75
CA LYS A 96 24.37 10.83 -21.34
C LYS A 96 24.70 9.33 -21.33
N LYS A 97 24.39 8.62 -20.23
CA LYS A 97 24.58 7.17 -20.12
C LYS A 97 23.70 6.39 -21.10
N THR A 98 22.45 6.81 -21.32
CA THR A 98 21.52 6.15 -22.25
C THR A 98 21.81 6.47 -23.72
N SER A 99 22.24 7.70 -24.05
CA SER A 99 22.58 8.08 -25.42
C SER A 99 23.81 7.34 -25.96
N ASN A 100 24.79 7.00 -25.10
CA ASN A 100 25.93 6.19 -25.51
C ASN A 100 25.54 4.76 -25.93
N LEU A 101 24.45 4.21 -25.40
CA LEU A 101 23.91 2.90 -25.80
C LEU A 101 23.29 2.92 -27.20
N LYS A 102 22.71 4.06 -27.64
CA LYS A 102 22.14 4.19 -29.00
C LYS A 102 23.22 4.12 -30.10
N ASN A 103 24.36 4.77 -29.87
CA ASN A 103 25.48 4.78 -30.82
C ASN A 103 26.08 3.39 -31.11
N LEU A 104 25.99 2.44 -30.16
CA LEU A 104 26.48 1.07 -30.34
C LEU A 104 25.61 0.23 -31.30
N ASN A 105 24.33 0.56 -31.43
CA ASN A 105 23.42 -0.12 -32.36
C ASN A 105 23.45 0.49 -33.76
N GLU A 106 23.66 1.81 -33.90
CA GLU A 106 23.80 2.47 -35.21
C GLU A 106 25.05 2.00 -35.97
N GLN A 107 26.21 1.85 -35.29
CA GLN A 107 27.43 1.34 -35.92
C GLN A 107 27.34 -0.12 -36.42
N LYS A 108 26.36 -0.89 -35.95
CA LYS A 108 26.11 -2.26 -36.43
C LYS A 108 25.27 -2.32 -37.70
N ILE A 109 24.54 -1.26 -38.03
CA ILE A 109 23.61 -1.23 -39.18
C ILE A 109 24.31 -0.69 -40.45
N GLU A 110 25.42 0.07 -40.30
CA GLU A 110 26.15 0.67 -41.43
C GLU A 110 27.10 -0.27 -42.20
N LYS A 111 27.17 -1.57 -41.87
CA LYS A 111 27.92 -2.54 -42.69
C LYS A 111 26.97 -3.29 -43.63
N LYS A 112 26.65 -2.65 -44.76
CA LYS A 112 26.12 -3.30 -45.97
C LYS A 112 27.11 -3.14 -47.11
#